data_AF-A0A482XHP8-F1
#
_entry.id   AF-A0A482XHP8-F1
#
_cell.length_a   1.000
_cell.length_b   1.000
_cell.length_c   1.000
_cell.angle_alpha   90.00
_cell.angle_beta   90.00
_cell.angle_gamma   90.00
#
_symmetry.space_group_name_H-M   'P 1'
#
loop_
_entity.id
_entity.type
_entity.pdbx_description
1 polymer ?
#
loop_
_entity_poly.entity_id
_entity_poly.type
_entity_poly.pdbx_seq_one_letter_code
_entity_poly.pdbx_strand_id
1 'polypeptide(L)'
;MKADEENPGGDFICSVCSLTEHFDYKGKQPPFQKQLVFQYDTYIMKDPFSLPSKHQILVLGGDCIECSKQVCQNSECSIYYNRLYCLQCALKALHTFPKAVQTKLSKLKDK
;
A
#
# COMPACT_ATOMS: atom_id res chain seq x y z
N MET A 1 15.21 4.15 24.56
CA MET A 1 14.05 3.23 24.58
C MET A 1 13.81 2.81 23.13
N LYS A 2 13.75 1.51 22.86
CA LYS A 2 13.81 0.94 21.50
C LYS A 2 12.45 1.14 20.81
N ALA A 3 12.43 1.78 19.65
CA ALA A 3 11.22 2.02 18.85
C ALA A 3 10.71 0.75 18.12
N ASP A 4 11.27 -0.41 18.44
CA ASP A 4 11.11 -1.64 17.67
C ASP A 4 9.92 -2.51 18.17
N GLU A 5 9.30 -2.15 19.30
CA GLU A 5 8.28 -3.00 19.98
C GLU A 5 6.81 -2.58 19.76
N GLU A 6 6.52 -1.42 19.16
CA GLU A 6 5.13 -0.92 19.06
C GLU A 6 4.34 -1.44 17.85
N ASN A 7 4.93 -2.25 16.97
CA ASN A 7 4.19 -2.81 15.84
C ASN A 7 4.70 -4.22 15.48
N PRO A 8 4.29 -5.26 16.23
CA PRO A 8 4.60 -6.63 15.86
C PRO A 8 3.95 -6.86 14.50
N GLY A 9 4.76 -7.24 13.52
CA GLY A 9 4.29 -7.55 12.17
C GLY A 9 3.06 -8.49 12.14
N GLY A 10 2.45 -8.64 10.98
CA GLY A 10 1.24 -9.45 10.86
C GLY A 10 0.98 -9.88 9.43
N ASP A 11 -0.26 -10.28 9.16
CA ASP A 11 -0.68 -10.68 7.83
C ASP A 11 -1.35 -9.51 7.12
N PHE A 12 -0.88 -9.26 5.91
CA PHE A 12 -1.49 -8.36 4.95
C PHE A 12 -2.35 -9.17 3.99
N ILE A 13 -3.62 -8.79 3.83
CA ILE A 13 -4.56 -9.46 2.91
C ILE A 13 -5.23 -8.41 2.03
N CYS A 14 -4.89 -8.40 0.74
CA CYS A 14 -5.51 -7.49 -0.22
C CYS A 14 -7.00 -7.84 -0.40
N SER A 15 -7.89 -6.89 -0.11
CA SER A 15 -9.34 -7.09 -0.19
C SER A 15 -9.89 -7.21 -1.61
N VAL A 16 -9.05 -7.08 -2.64
CA VAL A 16 -9.44 -7.13 -4.06
C VAL A 16 -8.97 -8.44 -4.71
N CYS A 17 -7.67 -8.75 -4.63
CA CYS A 17 -7.10 -9.97 -5.24
C CYS A 17 -6.81 -11.09 -4.25
N SER A 18 -7.05 -10.89 -2.95
CA SER A 18 -6.75 -11.86 -1.88
C SER A 18 -5.27 -12.22 -1.71
N LEU A 19 -4.34 -11.45 -2.31
CA LEU A 19 -2.91 -11.58 -2.04
C LEU A 19 -2.68 -11.52 -0.54
N THR A 20 -2.04 -12.55 0.01
CA THR A 20 -1.78 -12.71 1.44
C THR A 20 -0.29 -12.85 1.65
N GLU A 21 0.30 -11.96 2.43
CA GLU A 21 1.73 -11.93 2.70
C GLU A 21 1.99 -11.43 4.13
N HIS A 22 3.11 -11.82 4.72
CA HIS A 22 3.55 -11.28 6.00
C HIS A 22 4.14 -9.87 5.82
N PHE A 23 3.84 -8.96 6.74
CA PHE A 23 4.50 -7.64 6.85
C PHE A 23 5.23 -7.51 8.18
N ASP A 24 6.42 -6.91 8.14
CA ASP A 24 7.24 -6.62 9.32
C ASP A 24 6.80 -5.34 10.05
N TYR A 25 6.23 -4.37 9.33
CA TYR A 25 5.86 -3.06 9.89
C TYR A 25 4.72 -2.40 9.12
N LYS A 26 3.84 -1.70 9.84
CA LYS A 26 2.84 -0.80 9.27
C LYS A 26 3.09 0.65 9.71
N GLY A 27 3.20 1.56 8.75
CA GLY A 27 3.34 3.00 9.07
C GLY A 27 4.11 3.76 8.01
N LYS A 28 4.46 5.01 8.31
CA LYS A 28 5.15 5.90 7.36
C LYS A 28 6.67 5.81 7.40
N GLN A 29 7.25 5.45 8.53
CA GLN A 29 8.70 5.48 8.72
C GLN A 29 9.15 4.18 9.39
N PRO A 30 9.49 3.14 8.62
CA PRO A 30 9.94 1.88 9.18
C PRO A 30 11.25 2.08 9.98
N PRO A 31 11.37 1.49 11.19
CA PRO A 31 12.54 1.69 12.05
C PRO A 31 13.83 1.14 11.45
N PHE A 32 13.72 0.15 10.56
CA PHE A 32 14.82 -0.48 9.82
C PHE A 32 15.22 0.25 8.53
N GLN A 33 14.53 1.33 8.13
CA GLN A 33 14.87 2.14 6.96
C GLN A 33 14.57 3.64 7.21
N LYS A 34 15.35 4.25 8.10
CA LYS A 34 15.08 5.58 8.67
C LYS A 34 15.12 6.73 7.67
N GLN A 35 15.82 6.55 6.54
CA GLN A 35 15.93 7.53 5.46
C GLN A 35 14.71 7.56 4.52
N LEU A 36 13.77 6.64 4.67
CA LEU A 36 12.52 6.64 3.90
C LEU A 36 11.36 7.10 4.77
N VAL A 37 10.53 7.98 4.21
CA VAL A 37 9.26 8.41 4.79
C VAL A 37 8.18 8.33 3.71
N PHE A 38 7.15 7.51 3.95
CA PHE A 38 6.00 7.36 3.06
C PHE A 38 4.97 8.45 3.28
N GLN A 39 4.19 8.76 2.24
CA GLN A 39 3.13 9.78 2.31
C GLN A 39 1.89 9.31 3.08
N TYR A 40 1.72 7.99 3.25
CA TYR A 40 0.62 7.33 3.96
C TYR A 40 1.14 6.08 4.67
N ASP A 41 0.35 5.53 5.59
CA ASP A 41 0.71 4.31 6.31
C ASP A 41 0.74 3.14 5.35
N THR A 42 1.89 2.49 5.23
CA THR A 42 2.12 1.38 4.30
C THR A 42 2.42 0.10 5.05
N TYR A 43 2.04 -1.02 4.45
CA TYR A 43 2.45 -2.36 4.88
C TYR A 43 3.79 -2.70 4.24
N ILE A 44 4.80 -2.91 5.07
CA ILE A 44 6.20 -3.05 4.66
C ILE A 44 6.73 -4.38 5.17
N MET A 45 7.41 -5.12 4.30
CA MET A 45 8.22 -6.27 4.68
C MET A 45 9.68 -6.02 4.32
N LYS A 46 10.59 -6.66 5.05
CA LYS A 46 11.99 -6.77 4.63
C LYS A 46 12.05 -7.63 3.38
N ASP A 47 12.87 -7.23 2.42
CA ASP A 47 13.03 -7.99 1.19
C ASP A 47 13.72 -9.32 1.48
N PRO A 48 13.03 -10.48 1.31
CA PRO A 48 13.60 -11.78 1.62
C PRO A 48 14.63 -12.23 0.57
N PHE A 49 14.71 -11.57 -0.58
CA PHE A 49 15.64 -11.87 -1.67
C PHE A 49 16.91 -11.02 -1.62
N SER A 50 16.92 -10.00 -0.77
CA SER A 50 18.07 -9.13 -0.60
C SER A 50 19.06 -9.67 0.43
N LEU A 51 20.34 -9.35 0.23
CA LEU A 51 21.35 -9.60 1.26
C LEU A 51 20.97 -8.86 2.56
N PRO A 52 21.06 -9.50 3.74
CA PRO A 52 20.64 -8.89 5.00
C PRO A 52 21.29 -7.53 5.29
N SER A 53 22.52 -7.32 4.83
CA SER A 53 23.26 -6.07 4.99
C SER A 53 22.65 -4.88 4.25
N LYS A 54 21.85 -5.12 3.20
CA LYS A 54 21.28 -4.04 2.37
C LYS A 54 20.01 -3.44 2.94
N HIS A 55 19.38 -4.08 3.94
CA HIS A 55 18.15 -3.60 4.59
C HIS A 55 17.08 -3.15 3.57
N GLN A 56 16.96 -3.85 2.44
CA GLN A 56 15.98 -3.54 1.41
C GLN A 56 14.59 -3.92 1.90
N ILE A 57 13.59 -3.23 1.37
CA ILE A 57 12.21 -3.34 1.81
C ILE A 57 11.30 -3.52 0.59
N LEU A 58 10.20 -4.23 0.78
CA LEU A 58 9.11 -4.32 -0.17
C LEU A 58 7.88 -3.65 0.44
N VAL A 59 7.18 -2.87 -0.38
CA VAL A 59 5.91 -2.24 -0.02
C VAL A 59 4.78 -3.10 -0.58
N LEU A 60 4.03 -3.77 0.30
CA LEU A 60 2.94 -4.66 -0.09
C LEU A 60 1.70 -3.87 -0.53
N GLY A 61 1.39 -2.80 0.21
CA GLY A 61 0.14 -2.07 0.03
C GLY A 61 -0.09 -1.01 1.11
N GLY A 62 -1.35 -0.62 1.25
CA GLY A 62 -1.83 0.32 2.26
C GLY A 62 -3.33 0.18 2.47
N ASP A 63 -3.89 1.02 3.33
CA ASP A 63 -5.33 1.09 3.52
C ASP A 63 -5.97 2.04 2.52
N CYS A 64 -7.09 1.62 1.94
CA CYS A 64 -7.95 2.51 1.16
C CYS A 64 -8.47 3.64 2.05
N ILE A 65 -8.30 4.90 1.64
CA ILE A 65 -8.74 6.05 2.43
C ILE A 65 -10.26 6.12 2.64
N GLU A 66 -11.04 5.55 1.73
CA GLU A 66 -12.51 5.61 1.78
C GLU A 66 -13.14 4.49 2.61
N CYS A 67 -12.57 3.28 2.58
CA CYS A 67 -13.18 2.11 3.22
C CYS A 67 -12.27 1.40 4.24
N SER A 68 -11.05 1.91 4.43
CA SER A 68 -10.03 1.38 5.36
C SER A 68 -9.65 -0.08 5.14
N LYS A 69 -10.02 -0.67 4.00
CA LYS A 69 -9.61 -2.03 3.63
C LYS A 69 -8.19 -2.03 3.07
N GLN A 70 -7.45 -3.08 3.40
CA GLN A 70 -6.11 -3.32 2.90
C GLN A 70 -6.13 -3.60 1.40
N VAL A 71 -5.29 -2.92 0.63
CA VAL A 71 -5.16 -3.13 -0.82
C VAL A 71 -3.70 -3.08 -1.26
N CYS A 72 -3.33 -3.98 -2.17
CA CYS A 72 -1.95 -4.08 -2.64
C CYS A 72 -1.63 -3.01 -3.68
N GLN A 73 -0.34 -2.82 -3.98
CA GLN A 73 0.14 -1.83 -4.96
C GLN A 73 -0.20 -2.15 -6.42
N ASN A 74 -0.82 -3.31 -6.71
CA ASN A 74 -1.21 -3.65 -8.07
C ASN A 74 -2.25 -2.64 -8.61
N SER A 75 -2.04 -2.15 -9.83
CA SER A 75 -2.92 -1.19 -10.50
C SER A 75 -4.34 -1.69 -10.74
N GLU A 76 -4.57 -3.01 -10.68
CA GLU A 76 -5.91 -3.60 -10.75
C GLU A 76 -6.62 -3.62 -9.37
N CYS A 77 -5.90 -3.38 -8.27
CA CYS A 77 -6.42 -3.40 -6.90
C CYS A 77 -6.54 -2.00 -6.31
N SER A 78 -5.58 -1.12 -6.61
CA SER A 78 -5.52 0.22 -6.02
C SER A 78 -4.94 1.27 -6.96
N ILE A 79 -5.16 2.53 -6.60
CA ILE A 79 -4.56 3.69 -7.23
C ILE A 79 -4.09 4.69 -6.17
N TYR A 80 -2.89 5.24 -6.38
CA TYR A 80 -2.41 6.38 -5.62
C TYR A 80 -2.64 7.68 -6.39
N TYR A 81 -3.20 8.68 -5.69
CA TYR A 81 -3.25 10.06 -6.18
C TYR A 81 -2.68 11.02 -5.11
N ASN A 82 -3.50 11.39 -4.13
CA ASN A 82 -3.08 12.08 -2.90
C ASN A 82 -3.04 11.12 -1.70
N ARG A 83 -3.87 10.08 -1.75
CA ARG A 83 -3.90 8.92 -0.87
C ARG A 83 -4.15 7.66 -1.69
N LEU A 84 -4.09 6.51 -1.04
CA LEU A 84 -4.38 5.22 -1.64
C LEU A 84 -5.89 4.96 -1.65
N TYR A 85 -6.43 4.60 -2.80
CA TYR A 85 -7.82 4.18 -2.96
C TYR A 85 -7.85 2.75 -3.50
N CYS A 86 -8.72 1.89 -2.98
CA CYS A 86 -9.06 0.66 -3.69
C CYS A 86 -9.79 0.99 -4.99
N LEU A 87 -9.68 0.14 -6.00
CA LEU A 87 -10.24 0.41 -7.33
C LEU A 87 -11.76 0.64 -7.26
N GLN A 88 -12.48 -0.11 -6.43
CA GLN A 88 -13.92 0.06 -6.24
C GLN A 88 -14.30 1.46 -5.71
N CYS A 89 -13.57 1.96 -4.70
CA CYS A 89 -13.81 3.31 -4.16
C CYS A 89 -13.38 4.39 -5.15
N ALA A 90 -12.27 4.19 -5.86
CA ALA A 90 -11.81 5.11 -6.89
C ALA A 90 -12.83 5.26 -8.04
N LEU A 91 -13.44 4.16 -8.49
CA LEU A 91 -14.47 4.17 -9.53
C LEU A 91 -15.78 4.83 -9.07
N LYS A 92 -16.16 4.68 -7.79
CA LYS A 92 -17.33 5.38 -7.23
C LYS A 92 -17.12 6.90 -7.18
N ALA A 93 -15.91 7.32 -6.84
CA ALA A 93 -15.51 8.72 -6.77
C ALA A 93 -14.92 9.25 -8.10
N LEU A 94 -15.14 8.58 -9.24
CA LEU A 94 -14.48 8.89 -10.50
C LEU A 94 -14.51 10.39 -10.86
N HIS A 95 -15.67 11.02 -10.68
CA HIS A 95 -15.90 12.43 -11.03
C HIS A 95 -15.14 13.43 -10.14
N THR A 96 -14.65 13.03 -8.96
CA THR A 96 -13.89 13.90 -8.05
C THR A 96 -12.41 13.97 -8.41
N PHE A 97 -11.91 13.00 -9.19
CA PHE A 97 -10.52 12.97 -9.63
C PHE A 97 -10.26 13.90 -10.82
N PRO A 98 -9.03 14.39 -11.02
CA PRO A 98 -8.66 15.10 -12.24
C PRO A 98 -8.84 14.25 -13.49
N LYS A 99 -9.14 14.88 -14.64
CA LYS A 99 -9.41 14.19 -15.93
C LYS A 99 -8.37 13.12 -16.31
N ALA A 100 -7.08 13.38 -16.07
CA ALA A 100 -6.02 12.41 -16.35
C ALA A 100 -6.16 11.09 -15.56
N VAL A 101 -6.56 11.17 -14.29
CA VAL A 101 -6.81 10.00 -13.43
C VAL A 101 -8.09 9.31 -13.86
N GLN A 102 -9.12 10.08 -14.23
CA GLN A 102 -10.38 9.53 -14.75
C GLN A 102 -10.14 8.65 -15.98
N THR A 103 -9.37 9.13 -16.96
CA THR A 103 -9.03 8.35 -18.16
C THR A 103 -8.32 7.05 -17.84
N LYS A 104 -7.42 7.05 -16.84
CA LYS A 104 -6.72 5.84 -16.40
C LYS A 104 -7.69 4.85 -15.75
N LEU A 105 -8.57 5.32 -14.88
CA LEU A 105 -9.58 4.49 -14.21
C LEU A 105 -10.61 3.92 -15.19
N SER A 106 -11.02 4.67 -16.22
CA SER A 106 -11.93 4.18 -17.26
C SER A 106 -11.35 2.97 -18.00
N LYS A 107 -10.06 3.01 -18.38
CA LYS A 107 -9.39 1.87 -19.05
C LYS A 107 -9.32 0.61 -18.18
N LEU A 108 -9.32 0.76 -16.86
CA LEU A 108 -9.30 -0.34 -15.91
C LEU A 108 -10.70 -0.94 -15.67
N LYS A 109 -11.77 -0.22 -15.99
CA LYS A 109 -13.15 -0.71 -15.90
C LYS A 109 -13.50 -1.66 -17.04
N ASP A 110 -12.86 -1.48 -18.20
CA ASP A 110 -13.16 -2.19 -19.45
C ASP A 110 -12.36 -3.51 -19.60
N LYS A 111 -11.67 -3.94 -18.54
CA LYS A 111 -10.83 -5.15 -18.50
C LYS A 111 -11.37 -6.12 -17.47
#